data_AF-A0A1I7FAI7-F1
#
_entry.id   AF-A0A1I7FAI7-F1
#
_cell.length_a   1.000
_cell.length_b   1.000
_cell.length_c   1.000
_cell.angle_alpha   90.00
_cell.angle_beta   90.00
_cell.angle_gamma   90.00
#
_symmetry.space_group_name_H-M   'P 1'
#
loop_
_entity.id
_entity.type
_entity.pdbx_description
1 polymer ?
#
loop_
_entity_poly.entity_id
_entity_poly.type
_entity_poly.pdbx_seq_one_letter_code
_entity_poly.pdbx_strand_id
1 'polypeptide(L)'
;MAEKEVFMDTNIFTGIVDDIRGAASACILKTEPLLKADFLDDTDVGRELHSLLQEAYKMTDLHRTEASEALPCALSKLRDSMITVDDTLSKSIVVESAGGNKRKV
;
A
#
# COMPACT_ATOMS: atom_id res chain seq x y z
N MET A 1 -26.62 1.79 6.63
CA MET A 1 -25.71 2.95 6.75
C MET A 1 -24.34 2.39 7.05
N ALA A 2 -23.32 2.67 6.23
CA ALA A 2 -21.97 2.19 6.52
C ALA A 2 -21.44 2.87 7.78
N GLU A 3 -20.83 2.10 8.68
CA GLU A 3 -20.09 2.63 9.82
C GLU A 3 -19.00 3.58 9.33
N LYS A 4 -18.96 4.80 9.89
CA LYS A 4 -18.03 5.87 9.49
C LYS A 4 -16.82 5.98 10.42
N GLU A 5 -16.56 4.95 11.20
CA GLU A 5 -15.50 4.93 12.19
C GLU A 5 -14.37 4.03 11.68
N VAL A 6 -13.14 4.53 11.80
CA VAL A 6 -11.92 3.78 11.42
C VAL A 6 -11.03 3.75 12.65
N PHE A 7 -10.87 2.56 13.23
CA PHE A 7 -9.94 2.31 14.32
C PHE A 7 -8.67 1.70 13.74
N MET A 8 -7.54 2.38 13.93
CA MET A 8 -6.26 1.95 13.37
C MET A 8 -5.20 1.93 14.46
N ASP A 9 -4.67 0.74 14.76
CA ASP A 9 -3.39 0.63 15.45
C ASP A 9 -2.27 0.93 14.44
N THR A 10 -1.54 2.02 14.67
CA THR A 10 -0.52 2.52 13.75
C THR A 10 0.65 1.56 13.60
N ASN A 11 1.02 0.82 14.64
CA ASN A 11 2.12 -0.13 14.58
C ASN A 11 1.73 -1.38 13.78
N ILE A 12 0.55 -1.93 14.08
CA ILE A 12 0.02 -3.10 13.36
C ILE A 12 -0.22 -2.74 11.88
N PHE A 13 -0.82 -1.59 11.61
CA PHE A 13 -1.05 -1.13 10.25
C PHE A 13 0.26 -0.96 9.48
N THR A 14 1.29 -0.36 10.09
CA THR A 14 2.60 -0.19 9.46
C THR A 14 3.24 -1.54 9.17
N GLY A 15 3.17 -2.48 10.11
CA GLY A 15 3.67 -3.85 9.91
C GLY A 15 3.01 -4.54 8.71
N ILE A 16 1.68 -4.47 8.60
CA ILE A 16 0.95 -5.04 7.46
C ILE A 16 1.39 -4.40 6.13
N VAL A 17 1.54 -3.07 6.11
CA VAL A 17 1.97 -2.34 4.90
C VAL A 17 3.39 -2.74 4.48
N ASP A 18 4.29 -2.90 5.44
CA ASP A 18 5.66 -3.34 5.17
C ASP A 18 5.72 -4.82 4.75
N ASP A 19 4.86 -5.68 5.29
CA ASP A 19 4.72 -7.07 4.84
C ASP A 19 4.23 -7.16 3.39
N ILE A 20 3.22 -6.35 3.02
CA ILE A 20 2.75 -6.24 1.63
C ILE A 20 3.90 -5.80 0.73
N ARG A 21 4.62 -4.75 1.13
CA ARG A 21 5.79 -4.25 0.39
C ARG A 21 6.81 -5.36 0.19
N GLY A 22 7.23 -6.01 1.27
CA GLY A 22 8.26 -7.05 1.26
C GLY A 22 7.87 -8.25 0.42
N ALA A 23 6.65 -8.76 0.59
CA ALA A 23 6.13 -9.87 -0.19
C ALA A 23 6.06 -9.54 -1.68
N ALA A 24 5.53 -8.37 -2.03
CA ALA A 24 5.46 -7.93 -3.42
C ALA A 24 6.86 -7.71 -4.03
N SER A 25 7.79 -7.04 -3.32
CA SER A 25 9.16 -6.84 -3.82
C SER A 25 9.91 -8.15 -4.08
N ALA A 26 9.61 -9.20 -3.33
CA ALA A 26 10.21 -10.53 -3.50
C ALA A 26 9.65 -11.30 -4.72
N CYS A 27 8.50 -10.90 -5.26
CA CYS A 27 7.88 -11.52 -6.44
C CYS A 27 8.58 -11.09 -7.75
N ILE A 28 9.85 -11.46 -7.91
CA ILE A 28 10.64 -11.14 -9.11
C ILE A 28 10.50 -12.27 -10.14
N LEU A 29 9.90 -11.94 -11.28
CA LEU A 29 9.91 -12.80 -12.45
C LEU A 29 11.14 -12.49 -13.31
N LYS A 30 12.06 -13.44 -13.38
CA LYS A 30 13.28 -13.40 -14.19
C LYS A 30 12.95 -13.23 -15.67
N THR A 31 13.55 -12.23 -16.35
CA THR A 31 13.29 -11.89 -17.76
C THR A 31 14.06 -12.76 -18.76
N GLU A 32 15.07 -13.50 -18.30
CA GLU A 32 15.90 -14.37 -19.15
C GLU A 32 15.13 -15.44 -19.94
N PRO A 33 14.06 -16.08 -19.42
CA PRO A 33 13.24 -16.99 -20.20
C PRO A 33 12.49 -16.29 -21.34
N LEU A 34 11.99 -15.06 -21.11
CA LEU A 34 11.33 -14.27 -22.16
C LEU A 34 12.30 -13.92 -23.28
N LEU A 35 13.53 -13.51 -22.94
CA LEU A 35 14.58 -13.19 -23.90
C LEU A 35 15.08 -14.39 -24.72
N LYS A 36 14.74 -15.61 -24.30
CA LYS A 36 15.08 -16.85 -25.01
C LYS A 36 13.89 -17.44 -25.74
N ALA A 37 12.75 -16.74 -25.77
CA ALA A 37 11.51 -17.23 -26.34
C ALA A 37 11.37 -16.96 -27.85
N ASP A 38 12.39 -16.40 -28.50
CA ASP A 38 12.40 -16.06 -29.93
C ASP A 38 12.05 -17.24 -30.85
N PHE A 39 12.32 -18.48 -30.42
CA PHE A 39 11.93 -19.69 -31.16
C PHE A 39 10.41 -19.83 -31.36
N LEU A 40 9.61 -19.11 -30.57
CA LEU A 40 8.17 -19.08 -30.73
C LEU A 40 7.75 -18.28 -31.98
N ASP A 41 8.57 -17.37 -32.49
CA ASP A 41 8.19 -16.52 -33.62
C ASP A 41 8.19 -17.25 -34.99
N ASP A 42 8.68 -18.49 -35.01
CA ASP A 42 8.78 -19.35 -36.21
C ASP A 42 7.42 -19.87 -36.70
N THR A 43 6.36 -19.76 -35.90
CA THR A 43 5.01 -20.20 -36.26
C THR A 43 3.98 -19.15 -35.86
N ASP A 44 2.85 -19.10 -36.56
CA ASP A 44 1.77 -18.15 -36.22
C ASP A 44 1.24 -18.38 -34.80
N VAL A 45 1.06 -19.64 -34.40
CA VAL A 45 0.64 -20.00 -33.03
C VAL A 45 1.69 -19.60 -32.01
N GLY A 46 2.97 -19.80 -32.32
CA GLY A 46 4.05 -19.42 -31.42
C GLY A 46 4.17 -17.90 -31.25
N ARG A 47 3.95 -17.10 -32.32
CA ARG A 47 3.94 -15.63 -32.23
C ARG A 47 2.86 -15.12 -31.28
N GLU A 48 1.67 -15.73 -31.31
CA GLU A 48 0.59 -15.43 -30.36
C GLU A 48 0.99 -15.81 -28.92
N LEU A 49 1.58 -17.00 -28.74
CA LEU A 49 2.09 -17.43 -27.42
C LEU A 49 3.19 -16.50 -26.90
N HIS A 50 4.09 -16.04 -27.77
CA HIS A 50 5.16 -15.11 -27.42
C HIS A 50 4.58 -13.76 -26.99
N SER A 51 3.57 -13.25 -27.71
CA SER A 51 2.86 -12.02 -27.33
C SER A 51 2.18 -12.13 -25.97
N LEU A 52 1.47 -13.24 -25.72
CA LEU A 52 0.84 -13.51 -24.41
C LEU A 52 1.89 -13.61 -23.29
N LEU A 53 3.04 -14.21 -23.57
CA LEU A 53 4.15 -14.31 -22.61
C LEU A 53 4.70 -12.91 -22.29
N GLN A 54 4.93 -12.06 -23.30
CA GLN A 54 5.37 -10.68 -23.09
C GLN A 54 4.38 -9.88 -22.22
N GLU A 55 3.08 -10.03 -22.48
CA GLU A 55 2.03 -9.37 -21.71
C GLU A 55 1.99 -9.87 -20.26
N ALA A 56 2.11 -11.18 -20.03
CA ALA A 56 2.17 -11.76 -18.68
C ALA A 56 3.38 -11.21 -17.89
N TYR A 57 4.53 -11.07 -18.53
CA TYR A 57 5.73 -10.48 -17.94
C TYR A 57 5.52 -9.02 -17.54
N LYS A 58 4.95 -8.21 -18.45
CA LYS A 58 4.61 -6.81 -18.18
C LYS A 58 3.62 -6.67 -17.03
N MET A 59 2.58 -7.49 -17.01
CA MET A 59 1.57 -7.49 -15.94
C MET A 59 2.16 -7.87 -14.60
N THR A 60 3.09 -8.83 -14.58
CA THR A 60 3.78 -9.24 -13.35
C THR A 60 4.64 -8.12 -12.79
N ASP A 61 5.43 -7.43 -13.63
CA ASP A 61 6.27 -6.32 -13.18
C ASP A 61 5.44 -5.10 -12.76
N LEU A 62 4.35 -4.81 -13.47
CA LEU A 62 3.40 -3.77 -13.08
C LEU A 62 2.79 -4.08 -11.71
N HIS A 63 2.26 -5.30 -11.53
CA HIS A 63 1.69 -5.72 -10.24
C HIS A 63 2.72 -5.62 -9.12
N ARG A 64 3.95 -6.08 -9.35
CA ARG A 64 5.06 -6.00 -8.39
C ARG A 64 5.32 -4.55 -7.98
N THR A 65 5.44 -3.65 -8.95
CA THR A 65 5.73 -2.23 -8.71
C THR A 65 4.59 -1.54 -7.96
N GLU A 66 3.36 -1.73 -8.41
CA GLU A 66 2.18 -1.16 -7.75
C GLU A 66 2.02 -1.67 -6.32
N ALA A 67 2.17 -2.97 -6.10
CA ALA A 67 1.98 -3.60 -4.80
C ALA A 67 3.13 -3.34 -3.82
N SER A 68 4.37 -3.14 -4.31
CA SER A 68 5.52 -2.88 -3.44
C SER A 68 5.80 -1.41 -3.21
N GLU A 69 5.40 -0.53 -4.12
CA GLU A 69 5.74 0.90 -4.04
C GLU A 69 4.49 1.76 -3.89
N ALA A 70 3.62 1.77 -4.90
CA ALA A 70 2.51 2.71 -4.98
C ALA A 70 1.48 2.48 -3.86
N LEU A 71 1.04 1.24 -3.66
CA LEU A 71 0.06 0.88 -2.64
C LEU A 71 0.62 1.13 -1.22
N PRO A 72 1.82 0.65 -0.84
CA PRO A 72 2.39 0.96 0.47
C PRO A 72 2.59 2.45 0.72
N CYS A 73 2.97 3.22 -0.31
CA CYS A 73 3.08 4.67 -0.23
C CYS A 73 1.72 5.33 0.07
N ALA A 74 0.68 4.96 -0.68
CA ALA A 74 -0.68 5.48 -0.47
C ALA A 74 -1.23 5.13 0.92
N LEU A 75 -1.04 3.87 1.37
CA LEU A 75 -1.47 3.42 2.69
C LEU A 75 -0.72 4.15 3.82
N SER A 76 0.58 4.37 3.67
CA SER A 76 1.36 5.15 4.63
C SER A 76 0.88 6.60 4.72
N LYS A 77 0.58 7.23 3.58
CA LYS A 77 0.01 8.59 3.56
C LYS A 77 -1.36 8.66 4.22
N LEU A 78 -2.20 7.65 4.04
CA LEU A 78 -3.50 7.55 4.70
C LEU A 78 -3.33 7.47 6.23
N ARG A 79 -2.46 6.59 6.72
CA ARG A 79 -2.10 6.50 8.15
C ARG A 79 -1.62 7.84 8.69
N ASP A 80 -0.68 8.48 8.02
CA ASP A 80 -0.10 9.75 8.48
C ASP A 80 -1.13 10.88 8.53
N SER A 81 -2.08 10.88 7.58
CA SER A 81 -3.21 11.80 7.58
C SER A 81 -4.12 11.58 8.78
N MET A 82 -4.42 10.31 9.12
CA MET A 82 -5.23 9.98 10.30
C MET A 82 -4.56 10.41 11.60
N ILE A 83 -3.25 10.15 11.76
CA ILE A 83 -2.48 10.61 12.92
C ILE A 83 -2.52 12.14 13.04
N THR A 84 -2.40 12.85 11.92
CA THR A 84 -2.44 14.31 11.89
C THR A 84 -3.81 14.86 12.32
N VAL A 85 -4.90 14.23 11.87
CA VAL A 85 -6.26 14.59 12.27
C VAL A 85 -6.46 14.36 13.77
N ASP A 86 -6.06 13.19 14.28
CA ASP A 86 -6.18 12.87 15.71
C ASP A 86 -5.37 13.83 16.59
N ASP A 87 -4.12 14.14 16.19
CA ASP A 87 -3.27 15.10 16.90
C ASP A 87 -3.91 16.51 16.91
N THR A 88 -4.41 16.97 15.77
CA THR A 88 -5.07 18.28 15.66
C THR A 88 -6.33 18.36 16.51
N LEU A 89 -7.17 17.33 16.48
CA LEU A 89 -8.37 17.24 17.30
C LEU A 89 -8.02 17.22 18.79
N SER A 90 -7.01 16.43 19.19
CA SER A 90 -6.58 16.35 20.59
C SER A 90 -6.13 17.71 21.15
N LYS A 91 -5.42 18.51 20.32
CA LYS A 91 -4.97 19.87 20.67
C LYS A 91 -6.08 20.92 20.67
N SER A 92 -7.15 20.70 19.90
CA SER A 92 -8.30 21.60 19.84
C SER A 92 -9.25 21.44 21.02
N ILE A 93 -9.13 20.36 21.82
CA ILE A 93 -9.96 20.15 23.00
C ILE A 93 -9.37 20.96 24.16
N VAL A 94 -10.03 22.07 24.49
CA VAL A 94 -9.75 22.81 25.73
C VAL A 94 -10.37 22.04 26.90
N VAL A 95 -9.53 21.42 27.72
CA VAL A 95 -9.98 20.75 28.94
C VAL A 95 -10.19 21.82 30.02
N GLU A 96 -11.43 22.24 30.24
CA GLU A 96 -11.75 23.00 31.46
C GLU A 96 -11.43 22.10 32.66
N SER A 97 -10.44 22.50 33.48
CA SER A 97 -10.08 21.74 34.66
C SER A 97 -11.27 21.70 35.62
N ALA A 98 -11.83 20.51 35.84
CA ALA A 98 -12.81 20.29 36.89
C ALA A 98 -12.11 20.43 38.26
N GLY A 99 -12.07 21.64 38.81
CA GLY A 99 -11.76 21.87 40.22
C GLY A 99 -10.89 23.08 40.51
N GLY A 100 -11.50 24.16 41.01
CA GLY A 100 -10.73 25.21 41.67
C GLY A 100 -11.45 26.54 41.89
N ASN A 101 -12.77 26.55 42.06
CA ASN A 101 -13.48 27.73 42.57
C ASN A 101 -13.05 27.95 44.04
N LYS A 102 -11.89 28.58 44.27
CA LYS A 102 -11.50 29.10 45.58
C LYS A 102 -12.45 30.24 45.90
N ARG A 103 -13.45 29.91 46.72
CA ARG A 103 -14.34 30.84 47.42
C ARG A 103 -13.54 32.05 47.93
N LYS A 104 -13.94 33.23 47.47
CA LYS A 104 -13.81 34.47 48.26
C LYS A 104 -14.66 34.30 49.52
N VAL A 105 -14.05 34.30 50.71
CA VAL A 105 -14.39 35.12 51.89
C VAL A 105 -13.14 35.17 52.76
#